data_AF-A0A101RP17-F1
#
_entry.id   AF-A0A101RP17-F1
#
_cell.length_a   1.000
_cell.length_b   1.000
_cell.length_c   1.000
_cell.angle_alpha   90.00
_cell.angle_beta   90.00
_cell.angle_gamma   90.00
#
_symmetry.space_group_name_H-M   'P 1'
#
loop_
_entity.id
_entity.type
_entity.pdbx_description
1 polymer ?
#
loop_
_entity_poly.entity_id
_entity_poly.type
_entity_poly.pdbx_seq_one_letter_code
_entity_poly.pdbx_strand_id
1 'polypeptide(L)'
;MTTTPAPEGGLRVALPGLNGARHTVTLGLLDRAAELAFSYGQCHAFARALSEETGWPMAVFIDPACCEDADACDDVMFGEVCSCQLEHLVVVRPDGFRVDITGAFEPGKVKGCEGKADVPVTEAMWHYLAHSPYWSPPALAAARTFVAPLLAALRATEPVSEPAATA
;
A
#
# COMPACT_ATOMS: atom_id res chain seq x y z
N MET A 1 4.96 13.74 26.42
CA MET A 1 5.40 13.20 25.11
C MET A 1 6.73 12.51 25.34
N THR A 2 6.70 11.20 25.54
CA THR A 2 7.89 10.38 25.79
C THR A 2 8.39 9.88 24.43
N THR A 3 9.51 10.43 23.97
CA THR A 3 10.17 9.99 22.74
C THR A 3 10.92 8.71 23.07
N THR A 4 10.37 7.56 22.70
CA THR A 4 11.10 6.28 22.72
C THR A 4 12.32 6.42 21.82
N PRO A 5 13.55 6.13 22.31
CA PRO A 5 14.74 6.18 21.47
C PRO A 5 14.59 5.16 20.33
N ALA A 6 14.90 5.60 19.11
CA ALA A 6 14.88 4.72 17.94
C ALA A 6 15.85 3.54 18.17
N PRO A 7 15.50 2.31 17.77
CA PRO A 7 16.43 1.18 17.84
C PRO A 7 17.72 1.53 17.08
N GLU A 8 18.86 1.48 17.78
CA GLU A 8 20.17 1.70 17.18
C GLU A 8 20.45 0.60 16.14
N GLY A 9 20.75 0.99 14.89
CA GLY A 9 21.42 0.10 13.93
C GLY A 9 20.62 -0.44 12.73
N GLY A 10 19.37 -0.03 12.49
CA GLY A 10 18.65 -0.44 11.28
C GLY A 10 19.22 0.17 9.98
N LEU A 11 19.29 -0.62 8.90
CA LEU A 11 19.69 -0.14 7.58
C LEU A 11 18.70 0.93 7.08
N ARG A 12 19.20 2.12 6.74
CA ARG A 12 18.40 3.23 6.23
C ARG A 12 18.50 3.34 4.72
N VAL A 13 17.36 3.53 4.06
CA VAL A 13 17.28 3.72 2.61
C VAL A 13 16.36 4.89 2.27
N ALA A 14 16.66 5.61 1.19
CA ALA A 14 15.81 6.68 0.69
C ALA A 14 14.89 6.15 -0.41
N LEU A 15 13.59 6.10 -0.14
CA LEU A 15 12.55 5.67 -1.09
C LEU A 15 11.96 6.88 -1.83
N PRO A 16 11.63 6.74 -3.13
CA PRO A 16 10.95 7.78 -3.87
C PRO A 16 9.47 7.88 -3.43
N GLY A 17 8.99 9.11 -3.31
CA GLY A 17 7.60 9.45 -3.05
C GLY A 17 7.00 10.24 -4.23
N LEU A 18 5.74 10.65 -4.07
CA LEU A 18 4.99 11.51 -4.99
C LEU A 18 5.71 12.84 -5.22
N ASN A 19 5.57 13.41 -6.43
CA ASN A 19 6.08 14.73 -6.81
C ASN A 19 7.59 14.93 -6.55
N GLY A 20 8.38 13.85 -6.70
CA GLY A 20 9.83 13.89 -6.49
C GLY A 20 10.27 13.90 -5.02
N ALA A 21 9.33 13.71 -4.07
CA ALA A 21 9.67 13.57 -2.67
C ALA A 21 10.58 12.36 -2.42
N ARG A 22 11.35 12.41 -1.32
CA ARG A 22 12.16 11.28 -0.86
C ARG A 22 11.94 11.05 0.62
N HIS A 23 11.68 9.80 1.00
CA HIS A 23 11.46 9.41 2.39
C HIS A 23 12.61 8.50 2.85
N THR A 24 13.33 8.92 3.89
CA THR A 24 14.36 8.07 4.51
C THR A 24 13.67 7.14 5.49
N VAL A 25 13.66 5.85 5.19
CA VAL A 25 13.04 4.81 6.03
C VAL A 25 14.10 3.94 6.67
N THR A 26 13.79 3.39 7.84
CA THR A 26 14.57 2.32 8.46
C THR A 26 13.93 1.00 8.07
N LEU A 27 14.66 0.12 7.38
CA LEU A 27 14.11 -1.15 6.90
C LEU A 27 13.60 -2.00 8.08
N GLY A 28 12.42 -2.59 7.90
CA GLY A 28 11.76 -3.44 8.91
C GLY A 28 11.14 -2.70 10.10
N LEU A 29 11.19 -1.36 10.15
CA LEU A 29 10.58 -0.58 11.21
C LEU A 29 9.30 0.11 10.73
N LEU A 30 8.15 -0.28 11.29
CA LEU A 30 6.88 0.43 11.07
C LEU A 30 6.84 1.71 11.90
N ASP A 31 7.38 2.77 11.33
CA ASP A 31 7.33 4.12 11.89
C ASP A 31 6.64 5.09 10.92
N ARG A 32 6.55 6.36 11.34
CA ARG A 32 5.94 7.41 10.52
C ARG A 32 6.63 7.61 9.17
N ALA A 33 7.93 7.33 9.06
CA ALA A 33 8.65 7.47 7.80
C ALA A 33 8.26 6.37 6.82
N ALA A 34 8.13 5.13 7.30
CA ALA A 34 7.60 4.02 6.51
C ALA A 34 6.15 4.31 6.05
N GLU A 35 5.28 4.74 6.97
CA GLU A 35 3.89 5.12 6.63
C GLU A 35 3.86 6.15 5.51
N LEU A 36 4.64 7.24 5.63
CA LEU A 36 4.68 8.28 4.60
C LEU A 36 5.20 7.76 3.26
N ALA A 37 6.29 7.01 3.26
CA ALA A 37 6.89 6.48 2.03
C ALA A 37 5.92 5.58 1.25
N PHE A 38 5.23 4.70 1.96
CA PHE A 38 4.34 3.72 1.35
C PHE A 38 2.92 4.24 1.13
N SER A 39 2.42 5.23 1.88
CA SER A 39 1.15 5.89 1.55
C SER A 39 1.28 6.90 0.41
N TYR A 40 2.47 7.47 0.20
CA TYR A 40 2.67 8.57 -0.76
C TYR A 40 3.74 8.28 -1.80
N GLY A 41 3.77 7.07 -2.36
CA GLY A 41 4.55 6.79 -3.57
C GLY A 41 5.05 5.36 -3.75
N GLN A 42 5.02 4.54 -2.69
CA GLN A 42 5.41 3.13 -2.77
C GLN A 42 4.27 2.15 -2.42
N CYS A 43 3.01 2.60 -2.41
CA CYS A 43 1.86 1.77 -2.03
C CYS A 43 1.78 0.49 -2.87
N HIS A 44 1.95 0.60 -4.18
CA HIS A 44 1.98 -0.53 -5.12
C HIS A 44 3.11 -1.53 -4.81
N ALA A 45 4.31 -1.06 -4.45
CA ALA A 45 5.42 -1.94 -4.08
C ALA A 45 5.12 -2.71 -2.78
N PHE A 46 4.51 -2.05 -1.80
CA PHE A 46 4.09 -2.68 -0.55
C PHE A 46 2.95 -3.66 -0.74
N ALA A 47 1.88 -3.26 -1.45
CA ALA A 47 0.75 -4.11 -1.76
C ALA A 47 1.21 -5.37 -2.51
N ARG A 48 2.13 -5.24 -3.48
CA ARG A 48 2.71 -6.40 -4.17
C ARG A 48 3.47 -7.31 -3.22
N ALA A 49 4.36 -6.77 -2.40
CA ALA A 49 5.14 -7.57 -1.46
C ALA A 49 4.24 -8.30 -0.45
N LEU A 50 3.20 -7.64 0.06
CA LEU A 50 2.24 -8.24 0.99
C LEU A 50 1.38 -9.31 0.30
N SER A 51 0.94 -9.08 -0.94
CA SER A 51 0.20 -10.06 -1.74
C SER A 51 1.03 -11.31 -2.03
N GLU A 52 2.31 -11.15 -2.39
CA GLU A 52 3.25 -12.27 -2.61
C GLU A 52 3.44 -13.13 -1.35
N GLU A 53 3.52 -12.50 -0.17
CA GLU A 53 3.73 -13.21 1.10
C GLU A 53 2.46 -13.93 1.59
N THR A 54 1.28 -13.34 1.37
CA THR A 54 0.01 -13.79 1.98
C THR A 54 -0.89 -14.56 1.02
N GLY A 55 -0.67 -14.42 -0.29
CA GLY A 55 -1.59 -14.90 -1.33
C GLY A 55 -2.88 -14.08 -1.44
N TRP A 56 -3.03 -12.99 -0.69
CA TRP A 56 -4.22 -12.15 -0.74
C TRP A 56 -4.24 -11.27 -1.99
N PRO A 57 -5.40 -11.07 -2.65
CA PRO A 57 -5.49 -10.28 -3.86
C PRO A 57 -5.24 -8.79 -3.60
N MET A 58 -4.65 -8.10 -4.58
CA MET A 58 -4.50 -6.64 -4.56
C MET A 58 -5.73 -5.93 -5.10
N ALA A 59 -5.97 -4.72 -4.60
CA ALA A 59 -6.96 -3.80 -5.15
C ALA A 59 -6.37 -2.39 -5.26
N VAL A 60 -6.91 -1.59 -6.19
CA VAL A 60 -6.53 -0.20 -6.40
C VAL A 60 -7.75 0.70 -6.32
N PHE A 61 -7.64 1.79 -5.56
CA PHE A 61 -8.68 2.82 -5.52
C PHE A 61 -8.65 3.68 -6.77
N ILE A 62 -9.83 3.95 -7.31
CA ILE A 62 -10.01 4.79 -8.50
C ILE A 62 -10.63 6.14 -8.10
N ASP A 63 -10.01 7.22 -8.55
CA ASP A 63 -10.62 8.54 -8.59
C ASP A 63 -11.24 8.78 -9.98
N PRO A 64 -12.53 9.12 -10.09
CA PRO A 64 -13.14 9.37 -11.39
C PRO A 64 -12.52 10.57 -12.15
N ALA A 65 -11.81 11.47 -11.48
CA ALA A 65 -11.16 12.61 -12.14
C ALA A 65 -9.81 12.22 -12.83
N CYS A 66 -9.68 12.39 -14.17
CA CYS A 66 -8.35 12.49 -14.83
C CYS A 66 -7.76 13.86 -14.43
N CYS A 67 -6.51 13.91 -13.99
CA CYS A 67 -5.83 15.18 -13.69
C CYS A 67 -5.26 15.86 -14.94
N GLU A 68 -5.23 15.17 -16.08
CA GLU A 68 -4.75 15.69 -17.35
C GLU A 68 -5.90 15.91 -18.34
N ASP A 69 -5.64 16.74 -19.35
CA ASP A 69 -6.51 16.84 -20.52
C ASP A 69 -6.66 15.44 -21.13
N ALA A 70 -7.87 15.05 -21.55
CA ALA A 70 -8.15 13.67 -21.94
C ALA A 70 -7.19 13.16 -23.04
N ASP A 71 -6.73 14.07 -23.91
CA ASP A 71 -5.78 13.82 -25.00
C ASP A 71 -4.38 13.42 -24.50
N ALA A 72 -3.99 13.76 -23.27
CA ALA A 72 -2.73 13.33 -22.65
C ALA A 72 -2.85 11.96 -21.96
N CYS A 73 -4.07 11.53 -21.62
CA CYS A 73 -4.34 10.25 -20.97
C CYS A 73 -4.21 9.06 -21.99
N ASP A 74 -4.31 9.28 -23.32
CA ASP A 74 -4.40 8.23 -24.37
C ASP A 74 -3.24 7.21 -24.41
N ASP A 75 -1.98 7.66 -24.28
CA ASP A 75 -0.81 6.76 -24.33
C ASP A 75 -0.59 5.99 -23.00
N VAL A 76 -1.38 6.31 -21.97
CA VAL A 76 -1.25 5.79 -20.61
C VAL A 76 -2.56 5.29 -20.05
N MET A 77 -3.41 4.72 -20.89
CA MET A 77 -4.62 4.03 -20.45
C MET A 77 -4.34 2.54 -20.15
N PHE A 78 -4.93 2.02 -19.09
CA PHE A 78 -5.16 0.60 -18.89
C PHE A 78 -6.65 0.30 -19.09
N GLY A 79 -7.02 -0.20 -20.27
CA GLY A 79 -8.43 -0.29 -20.66
C GLY A 79 -9.04 1.11 -20.79
N GLU A 80 -10.07 1.40 -19.98
CA GLU A 80 -10.75 2.71 -19.95
C GLU A 80 -10.30 3.58 -18.75
N VAL A 81 -9.26 3.16 -18.01
CA VAL A 81 -8.78 3.88 -16.82
C VAL A 81 -7.39 4.47 -17.08
N CYS A 82 -7.24 5.77 -16.85
CA CYS A 82 -5.95 6.44 -16.93
C CYS A 82 -5.08 6.13 -15.70
N SER A 83 -3.75 6.05 -15.85
CA SER A 83 -2.83 5.92 -14.71
C SER A 83 -3.08 6.94 -13.61
N CYS A 84 -3.51 8.16 -13.95
CA CYS A 84 -3.70 9.20 -12.95
C CYS A 84 -5.00 9.05 -12.14
N GLN A 85 -5.93 8.22 -12.60
CA GLN A 85 -7.14 7.86 -11.86
C GLN A 85 -6.84 6.78 -10.82
N LEU A 86 -5.71 6.08 -10.93
CA LEU A 86 -5.26 5.09 -9.95
C LEU A 86 -4.55 5.81 -8.80
N GLU A 87 -5.07 5.71 -7.58
CA GLU A 87 -4.60 6.54 -6.46
C GLU A 87 -3.79 5.75 -5.44
N HIS A 88 -4.35 4.69 -4.86
CA HIS A 88 -3.74 3.93 -3.78
C HIS A 88 -3.97 2.44 -3.93
N LEU A 89 -2.92 1.64 -3.71
CA LEU A 89 -3.00 0.18 -3.76
C LEU A 89 -2.99 -0.41 -2.36
N VAL A 90 -3.85 -1.40 -2.18
CA VAL A 90 -4.04 -2.15 -0.94
C VAL A 90 -4.11 -3.64 -1.25
N VAL A 91 -4.04 -4.45 -0.20
CA VAL A 91 -4.32 -5.89 -0.26
C VAL A 91 -5.65 -6.17 0.40
N VAL A 92 -6.48 -7.04 -0.19
CA VAL A 92 -7.79 -7.42 0.34
C VAL A 92 -7.65 -8.73 1.12
N ARG A 93 -7.74 -8.64 2.45
CA ARG A 93 -7.69 -9.79 3.35
C ARG A 93 -8.95 -10.66 3.21
N PRO A 94 -8.94 -11.97 3.54
CA PRO A 94 -10.10 -12.85 3.35
C PRO A 94 -11.38 -12.43 4.07
N ASP A 95 -11.28 -11.64 5.14
CA ASP A 95 -12.42 -11.05 5.85
C ASP A 95 -12.95 -9.75 5.21
N GLY A 96 -12.40 -9.35 4.06
CA GLY A 96 -12.81 -8.17 3.29
C GLY A 96 -12.12 -6.87 3.71
N PHE A 97 -11.24 -6.90 4.72
CA PHE A 97 -10.48 -5.72 5.13
C PHE A 97 -9.45 -5.33 4.07
N ARG A 98 -9.26 -4.03 3.89
CA ARG A 98 -8.19 -3.47 3.04
C ARG A 98 -6.98 -3.22 3.91
N VAL A 99 -5.84 -3.77 3.51
CA VAL A 99 -4.59 -3.71 4.25
C VAL A 99 -3.58 -2.88 3.47
N ASP A 100 -3.03 -1.87 4.13
CA ASP A 100 -1.89 -1.11 3.65
C ASP A 100 -0.81 -0.98 4.74
N ILE A 101 0.21 -0.15 4.51
CA ILE A 101 1.32 0.03 5.46
C ILE A 101 0.86 0.50 6.85
N THR A 102 -0.30 1.16 6.94
CA THR A 102 -0.82 1.79 8.16
C THR A 102 -1.75 0.88 8.95
N GLY A 103 -2.15 -0.26 8.39
CA GLY A 103 -2.98 -1.25 9.08
C GLY A 103 -4.06 -1.87 8.22
N ALA A 104 -5.11 -2.38 8.87
CA ALA A 104 -6.27 -2.97 8.23
C ALA A 104 -7.51 -2.08 8.43
N PHE A 105 -8.29 -1.90 7.38
CA PHE A 105 -9.44 -1.00 7.33
C PHE A 105 -10.68 -1.72 6.82
N GLU A 106 -11.82 -1.37 7.40
CA GLU A 106 -13.13 -1.74 6.84
C GLU A 106 -13.29 -1.18 5.41
N PRO A 107 -14.14 -1.80 4.57
CA PRO A 107 -14.46 -1.28 3.26
C PRO A 107 -14.88 0.20 3.31
N GLY A 108 -14.27 1.04 2.47
CA GLY A 108 -14.54 2.48 2.41
C GLY A 108 -13.97 3.32 3.55
N LYS A 109 -13.13 2.74 4.43
CA LYS A 109 -12.47 3.43 5.57
C LYS A 109 -10.96 3.60 5.41
N VAL A 110 -10.40 3.28 4.25
CA VAL A 110 -8.98 3.52 3.97
C VAL A 110 -8.71 5.02 3.94
N LYS A 111 -7.73 5.46 4.72
CA LYS A 111 -7.42 6.88 4.91
C LYS A 111 -7.02 7.54 3.60
N GLY A 112 -7.69 8.64 3.24
CA GLY A 112 -7.46 9.37 1.98
C GLY A 112 -8.21 8.80 0.78
N CYS A 113 -8.83 7.62 0.90
CA CYS A 113 -9.66 7.00 -0.12
C CYS A 113 -11.08 6.71 0.41
N GLU A 114 -11.55 7.48 1.38
CA GLU A 114 -12.84 7.24 2.03
C GLU A 114 -13.99 7.31 1.00
N GLY A 115 -14.81 6.27 0.97
CA GLY A 115 -15.95 6.17 0.04
C GLY A 115 -15.59 5.97 -1.44
N LYS A 116 -14.29 5.92 -1.80
CA LYS A 116 -13.86 5.62 -3.17
C LYS A 116 -14.04 4.14 -3.48
N ALA A 117 -14.31 3.83 -4.76
CA ALA A 117 -14.39 2.45 -5.23
C ALA A 117 -12.98 1.89 -5.45
N ASP A 118 -12.78 0.62 -5.09
CA ASP A 118 -11.60 -0.15 -5.43
C ASP A 118 -11.91 -1.23 -6.47
N VAL A 119 -10.96 -1.48 -7.37
CA VAL A 119 -11.04 -2.58 -8.35
C VAL A 119 -9.91 -3.57 -8.15
N PRO A 120 -10.10 -4.86 -8.48
CA PRO A 120 -9.03 -5.85 -8.40
C PRO A 120 -7.85 -5.49 -9.32
N VAL A 121 -6.62 -5.60 -8.80
CA VAL A 121 -5.41 -5.46 -9.60
C VAL A 121 -5.06 -6.82 -10.21
N THR A 122 -5.20 -6.92 -11.53
CA THR A 122 -4.78 -8.10 -12.30
C THR A 122 -3.27 -8.07 -12.57
N GLU A 123 -2.67 -9.18 -13.00
CA GLU A 123 -1.26 -9.21 -13.41
C GLU A 123 -0.98 -8.26 -14.58
N ALA A 124 -1.93 -8.08 -15.50
CA ALA A 124 -1.80 -7.11 -16.59
C ALA A 124 -1.78 -5.67 -16.06
N MET A 125 -2.64 -5.34 -15.08
CA MET A 125 -2.65 -4.03 -14.44
C MET A 125 -1.38 -3.79 -13.61
N TRP A 126 -0.89 -4.80 -12.90
CA TRP A 126 0.38 -4.73 -12.19
C TRP A 126 1.54 -4.46 -13.16
N HIS A 127 1.61 -5.20 -14.27
CA HIS A 127 2.64 -4.97 -15.29
C HIS A 127 2.57 -3.54 -15.84
N TYR A 128 1.36 -3.04 -16.10
CA TYR A 128 1.15 -1.65 -16.52
C TYR A 128 1.67 -0.65 -15.47
N LEU A 129 1.26 -0.79 -14.20
CA LEU A 129 1.69 0.08 -13.10
C LEU A 129 3.21 0.08 -12.90
N ALA A 130 3.83 -1.11 -12.92
CA ALA A 130 5.26 -1.28 -12.67
C ALA A 130 6.16 -0.66 -13.76
N HIS A 131 5.62 -0.39 -14.95
CA HIS A 131 6.33 0.19 -16.08
C HIS A 131 5.77 1.57 -16.50
N SER A 132 4.77 2.09 -15.80
CA SER A 132 4.18 3.40 -16.10
C SER A 132 5.16 4.52 -15.74
N PRO A 133 5.32 5.56 -16.59
CA PRO A 133 6.14 6.72 -16.26
C PRO A 133 5.52 7.58 -15.13
N TYR A 134 4.23 7.40 -14.82
CA TYR A 134 3.53 8.13 -13.77
C TYR A 134 3.72 7.52 -12.37
N TRP A 135 4.16 6.27 -12.31
CA TRP A 135 4.43 5.55 -11.08
C TRP A 135 5.92 5.41 -10.87
N SER A 136 6.38 5.62 -9.64
CA SER A 136 7.78 5.34 -9.32
C SER A 136 8.07 3.85 -9.51
N PRO A 137 9.28 3.47 -9.98
CA PRO A 137 9.67 2.07 -10.02
C PRO A 137 9.48 1.41 -8.63
N PRO A 138 8.90 0.20 -8.55
CA PRO A 138 8.53 -0.40 -7.28
C PRO A 138 9.76 -0.80 -6.47
N ALA A 139 9.89 -0.27 -5.25
CA ALA A 139 10.97 -0.60 -4.32
C ALA A 139 10.73 -1.92 -3.57
N LEU A 140 10.51 -3.03 -4.31
CA LEU A 140 10.10 -4.32 -3.76
C LEU A 140 11.04 -4.87 -2.67
N ALA A 141 12.35 -4.71 -2.85
CA ALA A 141 13.33 -5.18 -1.86
C ALA A 141 13.16 -4.50 -0.50
N ALA A 142 12.90 -3.18 -0.49
CA ALA A 142 12.60 -2.45 0.74
C ALA A 142 11.22 -2.82 1.28
N ALA A 143 10.20 -2.84 0.42
CA ALA A 143 8.82 -3.16 0.77
C ALA A 143 8.68 -4.49 1.53
N ARG A 144 9.36 -5.55 1.05
CA ARG A 144 9.38 -6.87 1.67
C ARG A 144 9.82 -6.85 3.14
N THR A 145 10.70 -5.91 3.52
CA THR A 145 11.18 -5.81 4.91
C THR A 145 10.08 -5.39 5.89
N PHE A 146 9.03 -4.71 5.43
CA PHE A 146 7.95 -4.19 6.27
C PHE A 146 6.75 -5.15 6.39
N VAL A 147 6.70 -6.21 5.57
CA VAL A 147 5.58 -7.16 5.54
C VAL A 147 5.45 -7.92 6.87
N ALA A 148 6.52 -8.57 7.33
CA ALA A 148 6.48 -9.32 8.58
C ALA A 148 6.14 -8.47 9.82
N PRO A 149 6.73 -7.27 10.02
CA PRO A 149 6.30 -6.32 11.04
C PRO A 149 4.81 -5.97 10.97
N LEU A 150 4.26 -5.71 9.78
CA LEU A 150 2.83 -5.39 9.63
C LEU A 150 1.96 -6.56 10.03
N LEU A 151 2.25 -7.76 9.52
CA LEU A 151 1.49 -8.95 9.87
C LEU A 151 1.53 -9.25 11.37
N ALA A 152 2.66 -8.96 12.05
CA ALA A 152 2.75 -9.05 13.50
C ALA A 152 1.86 -8.01 14.21
N ALA A 153 1.86 -6.77 13.74
CA ALA A 153 1.01 -5.71 14.28
C ALA A 153 -0.48 -6.03 14.12
N LEU A 154 -0.90 -6.52 12.96
CA LEU A 154 -2.29 -6.90 12.69
C LEU A 154 -2.78 -8.01 13.64
N ARG A 155 -1.98 -9.05 13.84
CA ARG A 155 -2.31 -10.13 14.79
C ARG A 155 -2.43 -9.65 16.23
N ALA A 156 -1.63 -8.66 16.63
CA ALA A 156 -1.71 -8.09 17.99
C ALA A 156 -2.98 -7.27 18.23
N THR A 157 -3.64 -6.81 17.17
CA THR A 157 -4.90 -6.04 17.25
C THR A 157 -6.16 -6.88 17.11
N GLU A 158 -6.05 -8.15 16.73
CA GLU A 158 -7.21 -9.04 16.65
C GLU A 158 -7.71 -9.39 18.05
N PRO A 159 -9.03 -9.26 18.33
CA PRO A 159 -9.57 -9.66 19.62
C PRO A 159 -9.31 -11.16 19.81
N VAL A 160 -8.68 -11.52 20.93
CA VAL A 160 -8.51 -12.92 21.32
C VAL A 160 -9.91 -13.51 21.43
N SER A 161 -10.28 -14.38 20.48
CA SER A 161 -11.54 -15.10 20.55
C SER A 161 -11.48 -16.00 21.80
N GLU A 162 -12.26 -15.65 22.81
CA GLU A 162 -12.37 -16.45 24.02
C GLU A 162 -12.82 -17.87 23.60
N PRO A 163 -12.15 -18.94 24.06
CA PRO A 163 -12.51 -20.28 23.65
C PRO A 163 -13.97 -20.53 24.04
N ALA A 164 -14.78 -20.93 23.06
CA ALA A 164 -16.17 -21.30 23.28
C ALA A 164 -16.22 -22.32 24.41
N ALA A 165 -16.86 -21.95 25.52
CA ALA A 165 -17.04 -22.82 26.67
C ALA A 165 -17.72 -24.10 26.19
N THR A 166 -16.99 -25.22 26.20
CA THR A 166 -17.55 -26.55 26.01
C THR A 166 -18.56 -26.81 27.12
N ALA A 167 -19.83 -26.93 26.74
CA ALA A 167 -20.92 -27.39 27.58
C ALA A 167 -20.92 -28.93 27.71
#